data_AF-A0A832CLG4-F1
#
_entry.id   AF-A0A832CLG4-F1
#
_cell.length_a   1.000
_cell.length_b   1.000
_cell.length_c   1.000
_cell.angle_alpha   90.00
_cell.angle_beta   90.00
_cell.angle_gamma   90.00
#
_symmetry.space_group_name_H-M   'P 1'
#
loop_
_entity.id
_entity.type
_entity.pdbx_description
1 polymer ?
#
loop_
_entity_poly.entity_id
_entity_poly.type
_entity_poly.pdbx_seq_one_letter_code
_entity_poly.pdbx_strand_id
1 'polypeptide(L)'
;MSAAAGSWVQTAQNLIRVGEISVRVGVLTAVVYGIYWSLKFAFEYFAHPSGLPPRIFTEYIILAVIAFAGAAFALYTHEHYCRASRFRMAGLSSLVAAAVLLIPALIAGLLVLLGGLALYIGSEIFHVASMKIEPKE
;
A
#
# COMPACT_ATOMS: atom_id res chain seq x y z
N MET A 1 -33.88 3.51 -7.14
CA MET A 1 -32.88 2.45 -6.87
C MET A 1 -33.43 1.58 -5.74
N SER A 2 -33.35 0.25 -5.82
CA SER A 2 -33.84 -0.60 -4.74
C SER A 2 -33.04 -0.35 -3.45
N ALA A 3 -33.65 -0.51 -2.28
CA ALA A 3 -32.99 -0.30 -0.98
C ALA A 3 -31.71 -1.15 -0.82
N ALA A 4 -31.68 -2.34 -1.44
CA ALA A 4 -30.50 -3.21 -1.47
C ALA A 4 -29.35 -2.60 -2.28
N ALA A 5 -29.61 -2.03 -3.47
CA ALA A 5 -28.59 -1.40 -4.30
C ALA A 5 -27.96 -0.17 -3.60
N GLY A 6 -28.75 0.59 -2.83
CA GLY A 6 -28.24 1.69 -2.01
C GLY A 6 -27.28 1.23 -0.89
N SER A 7 -27.62 0.11 -0.22
CA SER A 7 -26.79 -0.49 0.83
C SER A 7 -25.42 -0.98 0.32
N TRP A 8 -25.40 -1.61 -0.86
CA TRP A 8 -24.17 -2.09 -1.50
C TRP A 8 -23.25 -0.95 -1.93
N VAL A 9 -23.81 0.13 -2.48
CA VAL A 9 -23.04 1.33 -2.84
C VAL A 9 -22.41 1.98 -1.60
N GLN A 10 -23.15 2.06 -0.50
CA GLN A 10 -22.63 2.63 0.75
C GLN A 10 -21.54 1.75 1.37
N THR A 11 -21.69 0.42 1.29
CA THR A 11 -20.65 -0.54 1.70
C THR A 11 -19.39 -0.40 0.86
N ALA A 12 -19.53 -0.26 -0.46
CA ALA A 12 -18.40 -0.04 -1.37
C ALA A 12 -17.65 1.27 -1.06
N GLN A 13 -18.37 2.36 -0.78
CA GLN A 13 -17.76 3.64 -0.39
C GLN A 13 -17.00 3.53 0.93
N ASN A 14 -17.57 2.83 1.92
CA ASN A 14 -16.89 2.60 3.19
C ASN A 14 -15.61 1.76 3.01
N LEU A 15 -15.66 0.70 2.19
CA LEU A 15 -14.48 -0.10 1.85
C LEU A 15 -13.39 0.73 1.16
N ILE A 16 -13.76 1.60 0.21
CA ILE A 16 -12.81 2.48 -0.47
C ILE A 16 -12.14 3.44 0.52
N ARG A 17 -12.91 4.05 1.43
CA ARG A 17 -12.37 4.95 2.46
C ARG A 17 -11.42 4.23 3.42
N VAL A 18 -11.81 3.05 3.91
CA VAL A 18 -10.96 2.23 4.77
C VAL A 18 -9.68 1.83 4.03
N GLY A 19 -9.82 1.46 2.76
CA GLY A 19 -8.70 1.11 1.90
C GLY A 19 -7.71 2.26 1.72
N GLU A 20 -8.20 3.46 1.43
CA GLU A 20 -7.37 4.67 1.31
C GLU A 20 -6.63 5.00 2.61
N ILE A 21 -7.33 4.97 3.75
CA ILE A 21 -6.72 5.22 5.07
C ILE A 21 -5.65 4.17 5.34
N SER A 22 -5.96 2.88 5.12
CA SER A 22 -5.02 1.78 5.36
C SER A 22 -3.76 1.89 4.52
N VAL A 23 -3.88 2.24 3.23
CA VAL A 23 -2.70 2.45 2.36
C VAL A 23 -1.87 3.62 2.85
N ARG A 24 -2.47 4.76 3.20
CA ARG A 24 -1.73 5.94 3.71
C ARG A 24 -1.00 5.64 5.02
N VAL A 25 -1.65 4.96 5.96
CA VAL A 25 -1.02 4.53 7.23
C VAL A 25 0.09 3.52 6.95
N GLY A 26 -0.13 2.59 6.02
CA GLY A 26 0.89 1.63 5.59
C GLY A 26 2.13 2.30 4.99
N VAL A 27 1.95 3.32 4.14
CA VAL A 27 3.04 4.13 3.58
C VAL A 27 3.83 4.84 4.69
N LEU A 28 3.16 5.49 5.63
CA LEU A 28 3.83 6.14 6.76
C LEU A 28 4.62 5.13 7.60
N THR A 29 4.05 3.95 7.82
CA THR A 29 4.72 2.86 8.54
C THR A 29 5.97 2.40 7.78
N ALA A 30 5.91 2.26 6.45
CA ALA A 30 7.07 1.90 5.63
C ALA A 30 8.20 2.93 5.73
N VAL A 31 7.88 4.22 5.77
CA VAL A 31 8.88 5.29 5.99
C VAL A 31 9.56 5.14 7.35
N VAL A 32 8.80 4.85 8.41
CA VAL A 32 9.36 4.59 9.75
C VAL A 32 10.33 3.41 9.74
N TYR A 33 9.98 2.31 9.06
CA TYR A 33 10.89 1.17 8.88
C TYR A 33 12.15 1.54 8.07
N GLY A 34 12.01 2.34 7.01
CA GLY A 34 13.16 2.85 6.25
C GLY A 34 14.13 3.64 7.13
N ILE A 35 13.61 4.54 7.97
CA ILE A 35 14.41 5.32 8.94
C ILE A 35 15.09 4.38 9.94
N TYR A 36 14.37 3.39 10.47
CA TYR A 36 14.93 2.40 11.38
C TYR A 36 16.13 1.66 10.76
N TRP A 37 15.99 1.16 9.53
CA TRP A 37 17.08 0.46 8.84
C TRP A 37 18.29 1.39 8.57
N SER A 38 18.04 2.64 8.18
CA SER A 38 19.12 3.64 8.00
C SER A 38 19.84 3.99 9.30
N LEU A 39 19.12 4.13 10.41
CA LEU A 39 19.71 4.39 11.73
C LEU A 39 20.53 3.18 12.19
N LYS A 40 20.00 1.96 12.02
CA LYS A 40 20.72 0.74 12.37
C LYS A 40 22.04 0.63 11.59
N PHE A 41 22.01 0.91 10.29
CA PHE A 41 23.21 1.01 9.46
C PHE A 41 24.21 2.04 10.02
N ALA A 42 23.76 3.25 10.35
CA ALA A 42 24.62 4.30 10.88
C ALA A 42 25.27 3.91 12.21
N PHE A 43 24.50 3.36 13.15
CA PHE A 43 25.02 2.93 14.45
C PHE A 43 26.06 1.82 14.32
N GLU A 44 25.79 0.80 13.51
CA GLU A 44 26.76 -0.27 13.30
C GLU A 44 28.02 0.23 12.59
N TYR A 45 27.89 1.23 11.70
CA TYR A 45 29.02 1.79 10.95
C TYR A 45 29.97 2.53 11.89
N PHE A 46 29.41 3.30 12.84
CA PHE A 46 30.21 3.96 13.87
C PHE A 46 30.79 3.00 14.91
N ALA A 47 30.11 1.87 15.18
CA ALA A 47 30.56 0.87 16.15
C ALA A 47 31.73 0.00 15.64
N HIS A 48 31.92 -0.12 14.32
CA HIS A 48 32.99 -0.92 13.71
C HIS A 48 33.93 -0.08 12.83
N PRO A 49 34.84 0.72 13.44
CA PRO A 49 35.78 1.57 12.70
C PRO A 49 36.87 0.80 11.93
N SER A 50 37.04 -0.51 12.18
CA SER A 50 38.07 -1.34 11.56
C SER A 50 37.61 -1.94 10.23
N GLY A 51 37.73 -1.14 9.16
CA GLY A 51 38.13 -1.55 7.81
C GLY A 51 37.55 -2.84 7.22
N LEU A 52 36.26 -2.82 6.89
CA LEU A 52 35.57 -3.45 5.74
C LEU A 52 34.10 -3.67 6.18
N PRO A 53 33.10 -3.18 5.43
CA PRO A 53 31.71 -3.41 5.81
C PRO A 53 31.39 -4.92 5.70
N PRO A 54 31.14 -5.66 6.80
CA PRO A 54 30.51 -6.96 6.74
C PRO A 54 29.24 -6.91 5.89
N ARG A 55 28.95 -8.04 5.23
CA ARG A 55 27.79 -8.23 4.32
C ARG A 55 26.45 -7.70 4.88
N ILE A 56 26.33 -7.71 6.21
CA ILE A 56 25.20 -7.22 7.00
C ILE A 56 24.93 -5.72 6.75
N PHE A 57 25.96 -4.89 6.53
CA PHE A 57 25.80 -3.47 6.21
C PHE A 57 25.06 -3.23 4.90
N THR A 58 25.39 -4.03 3.88
CA THR A 58 24.76 -3.96 2.57
C THR A 58 23.28 -4.35 2.66
N GLU A 59 22.94 -5.31 3.53
CA GLU A 59 21.55 -5.73 3.75
C GLU A 59 20.70 -4.59 4.34
N TYR A 60 21.19 -3.85 5.33
CA TYR A 60 20.40 -2.76 5.94
C TYR A 60 20.20 -1.57 4.99
N ILE A 61 21.20 -1.22 4.19
CA ILE A 61 21.01 -0.20 3.14
C ILE A 61 19.97 -0.67 2.13
N ILE A 62 20.06 -1.92 1.66
CA ILE A 62 19.11 -2.45 0.69
C ILE A 62 17.68 -2.44 1.27
N LEU A 63 17.50 -2.89 2.51
CA LEU A 63 16.19 -2.89 3.16
C LEU A 63 15.64 -1.46 3.33
N ALA A 64 16.49 -0.50 3.71
CA ALA A 64 16.10 0.90 3.78
C ALA A 64 15.67 1.45 2.41
N VAL A 65 16.47 1.22 1.37
CA VAL A 65 16.19 1.68 0.00
C VAL A 65 14.89 1.07 -0.51
N ILE A 66 14.68 -0.23 -0.32
CA ILE A 66 13.43 -0.91 -0.73
C ILE A 66 12.23 -0.33 0.05
N ALA A 67 12.37 -0.06 1.35
CA ALA A 67 11.29 0.53 2.15
C ALA A 67 10.92 1.93 1.63
N PHE A 68 11.90 2.81 1.40
CA PHE A 68 11.65 4.15 0.90
C PHE A 68 11.13 4.16 -0.54
N ALA A 69 11.72 3.37 -1.43
CA ALA A 69 11.28 3.26 -2.82
C ALA A 69 9.86 2.67 -2.89
N GLY A 70 9.57 1.64 -2.11
CA GLY A 70 8.25 1.03 -2.01
C GLY A 70 7.21 2.01 -1.47
N ALA A 71 7.54 2.77 -0.41
CA ALA A 71 6.67 3.80 0.14
C ALA A 71 6.41 4.93 -0.85
N ALA A 72 7.44 5.42 -1.54
CA ALA A 72 7.33 6.48 -2.54
C ALA A 72 6.49 6.03 -3.74
N PHE A 73 6.73 4.82 -4.24
CA PHE A 73 5.94 4.23 -5.33
C PHE A 73 4.48 4.03 -4.94
N ALA A 74 4.23 3.48 -3.75
CA ALA A 74 2.87 3.32 -3.21
C ALA A 74 2.14 4.66 -3.13
N LEU A 75 2.78 5.69 -2.55
CA LEU A 75 2.18 7.01 -2.40
C LEU A 75 1.88 7.66 -3.75
N TYR A 76 2.87 7.69 -4.64
CA TYR A 76 2.75 8.35 -5.94
C TYR A 76 1.65 7.70 -6.79
N THR A 77 1.67 6.37 -6.91
CA THR A 77 0.66 5.66 -7.71
C THR A 77 -0.73 5.75 -7.08
N HIS A 78 -0.82 5.61 -5.76
CA HIS A 78 -2.08 5.71 -5.04
C HIS A 78 -2.71 7.10 -5.19
N GLU A 79 -1.95 8.19 -5.01
CA GLU A 79 -2.45 9.55 -5.22
C GLU A 79 -2.88 9.79 -6.66
N HIS A 80 -2.08 9.36 -7.63
CA HIS A 80 -2.40 9.52 -9.05
C HIS A 80 -3.73 8.84 -9.42
N TYR A 81 -3.92 7.59 -9.00
CA TYR A 81 -5.14 6.83 -9.32
C TYR A 81 -6.35 7.26 -8.50
N CYS A 82 -6.19 7.60 -7.22
CA CYS A 82 -7.29 8.11 -6.40
C CYS A 82 -7.81 9.47 -6.91
N ARG A 83 -6.93 10.39 -7.33
CA ARG A 83 -7.34 11.67 -7.95
C ARG A 83 -8.11 11.46 -9.25
N ALA A 84 -7.74 10.45 -10.03
CA ALA A 84 -8.44 10.08 -11.25
C ALA A 84 -9.72 9.25 -11.00
N SER A 85 -10.12 9.02 -9.74
CA SER A 85 -11.21 8.11 -9.35
C SER A 85 -11.08 6.68 -9.89
N ARG A 86 -9.84 6.24 -10.18
CA ARG A 86 -9.52 4.89 -10.69
C ARG A 86 -9.14 3.96 -9.55
N PHE A 87 -10.07 3.75 -8.61
CA PHE A 87 -9.82 2.99 -7.37
C PHE A 87 -9.37 1.55 -7.61
N ARG A 88 -9.83 0.90 -8.69
CA ARG A 88 -9.37 -0.44 -9.08
C ARG A 88 -7.87 -0.48 -9.35
N MET A 89 -7.36 0.50 -10.11
CA MET A 89 -5.93 0.61 -10.42
C MET A 89 -5.12 1.04 -9.21
N ALA A 90 -5.68 1.92 -8.36
CA ALA A 90 -5.08 2.27 -7.07
C ALA A 90 -4.92 1.04 -6.16
N GLY A 91 -5.93 0.16 -6.12
CA GLY A 91 -5.87 -1.10 -5.39
C GLY A 91 -4.78 -2.03 -5.92
N LEU A 92 -4.74 -2.25 -7.24
CA LEU A 92 -3.72 -3.08 -7.88
C LEU A 92 -2.30 -2.56 -7.67
N SER A 93 -2.06 -1.26 -7.83
CA SER A 93 -0.73 -0.68 -7.61
C SER A 93 -0.31 -0.79 -6.14
N SER A 94 -1.24 -0.64 -5.21
CA SER A 94 -1.01 -0.83 -3.79
C SER A 94 -0.65 -2.29 -3.47
N LEU A 95 -1.32 -3.27 -4.08
CA LEU A 95 -0.99 -4.69 -3.91
C LEU A 95 0.42 -5.02 -4.40
N VAL A 96 0.84 -4.46 -5.55
CA VAL A 96 2.21 -4.61 -6.06
C VAL A 96 3.22 -3.98 -5.10
N ALA A 97 2.96 -2.76 -4.63
CA ALA A 97 3.83 -2.09 -3.67
C ALA A 97 3.92 -2.85 -2.34
N ALA A 98 2.80 -3.42 -1.88
CA ALA A 98 2.75 -4.22 -0.67
C ALA A 98 3.62 -5.47 -0.77
N ALA A 99 3.60 -6.18 -1.90
CA ALA A 99 4.45 -7.35 -2.11
C ALA A 99 5.94 -7.04 -1.93
N VAL A 100 6.38 -5.86 -2.38
CA VAL A 100 7.75 -5.37 -2.18
C VAL A 100 8.00 -4.98 -0.72
N LEU A 101 7.05 -4.27 -0.10
CA LEU A 101 7.16 -3.77 1.27
C LEU A 101 7.10 -4.87 2.36
N LEU A 102 6.53 -6.05 2.05
CA LEU A 102 6.51 -7.19 2.98
C LEU A 102 7.92 -7.65 3.39
N ILE A 103 8.92 -7.41 2.55
CA ILE A 103 10.32 -7.80 2.82
C ILE A 103 10.96 -6.88 3.88
N PRO A 104 11.07 -5.55 3.67
CA PRO A 104 11.71 -4.67 4.65
C PRO A 104 10.79 -4.21 5.79
N ALA A 105 9.46 -4.27 5.62
CA ALA A 105 8.50 -3.64 6.51
C ALA A 105 7.19 -4.44 6.56
N LEU A 106 7.19 -5.61 7.21
CA LEU A 106 6.06 -6.54 7.27
C LEU A 106 4.72 -5.87 7.60
N ILE A 107 4.66 -5.08 8.68
CA ILE A 107 3.42 -4.41 9.12
C ILE A 107 2.95 -3.42 8.06
N ALA A 108 3.86 -2.64 7.48
CA ALA A 108 3.53 -1.72 6.40
C ALA A 108 3.00 -2.45 5.17
N GLY A 109 3.67 -3.53 4.76
CA GLY A 109 3.24 -4.39 3.66
C GLY A 109 1.84 -4.94 3.89
N LEU A 110 1.53 -5.43 5.08
CA LEU A 110 0.18 -5.92 5.42
C LEU A 110 -0.89 -4.82 5.36
N LEU A 111 -0.61 -3.63 5.89
CA LEU A 111 -1.55 -2.51 5.85
C LEU A 111 -1.82 -2.03 4.42
N VAL A 112 -0.78 -1.93 3.59
CA VAL A 112 -0.92 -1.58 2.16
C VAL A 112 -1.63 -2.70 1.40
N LEU A 113 -1.39 -3.97 1.73
CA LEU A 113 -2.05 -5.12 1.10
C LEU A 113 -3.54 -5.14 1.39
N LEU A 114 -3.93 -5.06 2.67
CA LEU A 114 -5.32 -5.03 3.09
C LEU A 114 -6.03 -3.78 2.54
N GLY A 115 -5.36 -2.64 2.54
CA GLY A 115 -5.88 -1.41 1.97
C GLY A 115 -6.09 -1.50 0.45
N GLY A 116 -5.11 -2.04 -0.27
CA GLY A 116 -5.19 -2.29 -1.71
C GLY A 116 -6.31 -3.25 -2.09
N LEU A 117 -6.48 -4.32 -1.30
CA LEU A 117 -7.58 -5.27 -1.48
C LEU A 117 -8.95 -4.62 -1.24
N ALA A 118 -9.09 -3.82 -0.19
CA ALA A 118 -10.33 -3.10 0.11
C ALA A 118 -10.70 -2.10 -1.00
N LEU A 119 -9.72 -1.39 -1.56
CA LEU A 119 -9.93 -0.50 -2.72
C LEU A 119 -10.39 -1.28 -3.95
N TYR A 120 -9.73 -2.40 -4.24
CA TYR A 120 -10.07 -3.24 -5.38
C TYR A 120 -11.50 -3.79 -5.25
N ILE A 121 -11.81 -4.45 -4.14
CA ILE A 121 -13.13 -5.04 -3.88
C ILE A 121 -14.21 -3.94 -3.85
N GLY A 122 -13.96 -2.83 -3.15
CA GLY A 122 -14.90 -1.71 -3.10
C GLY A 122 -15.19 -1.13 -4.48
N SER A 123 -14.17 -0.99 -5.33
CA SER A 123 -14.35 -0.51 -6.70
C SER A 123 -15.15 -1.49 -7.58
N GLU A 124 -14.96 -2.79 -7.40
CA GLU A 124 -15.66 -3.80 -8.19
C GLU A 124 -17.12 -3.94 -7.76
N ILE A 125 -17.41 -3.87 -6.44
CA ILE A 125 -18.80 -3.84 -5.93
C ILE A 125 -19.52 -2.60 -6.48
N PHE A 126 -18.88 -1.43 -6.47
CA PHE A 126 -19.47 -0.21 -7.02
C PHE A 126 -19.75 -0.36 -8.51
N HIS A 127 -18.81 -0.93 -9.27
CA HIS A 127 -18.97 -1.16 -10.70
C HIS A 127 -20.14 -2.12 -11.00
N VAL A 128 -20.19 -3.27 -10.34
CA VAL A 128 -21.26 -4.27 -10.52
C VAL A 128 -22.61 -3.71 -10.09
N ALA A 129 -22.70 -3.03 -8.94
CA ALA A 129 -23.95 -2.43 -8.46
C ALA A 129 -24.47 -1.30 -9.39
N SER A 130 -23.58 -0.68 -10.16
CA SER A 130 -23.93 0.35 -11.14
C SER A 130 -24.35 -0.21 -12.51
N MET A 131 -24.06 -1.48 -12.80
CA MET A 131 -24.49 -2.12 -14.04
C MET A 131 -26.01 -2.32 -14.02
N LYS A 132 -26.73 -1.62 -14.91
CA LYS A 132 -28.12 -1.95 -15.22
C LYS A 132 -28.10 -3.26 -16.02
N ILE A 133 -28.53 -4.35 -15.40
CA ILE A 133 -28.85 -5.57 -16.11
C ILE A 133 -30.20 -5.31 -16.79
N GLU A 134 -30.20 -4.96 -18.07
CA GLU A 134 -31.42 -5.02 -18.88
C GLU A 134 -31.83 -6.50 -18.94
N PRO A 135 -33.02 -6.88 -18.44
CA PRO A 135 -33.53 -8.21 -18.68
C PRO A 135 -33.74 -8.34 -20.19
N LYS A 136 -33.09 -9.33 -20.80
CA LYS A 136 -33.48 -9.78 -22.14
C LYS A 136 -34.90 -10.33 -22.03
N GLU A 137 -35.87 -9.55 -22.50
CA GLU A 137 -37.19 -10.05 -22.88
C GLU A 137 -37.08 -10.99 -24.10
#